data_AF-A0A432Y5R0-F1
#
_entry.id   AF-A0A432Y5R0-F1
#
_cell.length_a   1.000
_cell.length_b   1.000
_cell.length_c   1.000
_cell.angle_alpha   90.00
_cell.angle_beta   90.00
_cell.angle_gamma   90.00
#
_symmetry.space_group_name_H-M   'P 1'
#
loop_
_entity.id
_entity.type
_entity.pdbx_description
1 polymer ?
#
loop_
_entity_poly.entity_id
_entity_poly.type
_entity_poly.pdbx_seq_one_letter_code
_entity_poly.pdbx_strand_id
1 'polypeptide(L)'
;MKLENIMTNMFKKSLVALALAGVSTGVMAADIATTSTTTVSNEYLEVNSTVDSNAISVTLDDEYTENDFLILTFPGTNSVVLGNLATSISVPSQSVIVGADDSATAAGQVCDPASGTYAGSADCSNDYDTKSFTVDYVLSDTDDLGNTYVKYRVTNLGTSGTSTVAAEVPFGSVTVNSSALQGSSSYDVTYFARPNYENYSGSGLATETGVDPLDTADSASLFATGDQFSVSVSTPFDQTVDVKDPSNRTLFVDAPTNQDVATFTISENTVDVDGVPTAFALKATFVDADVSISGNNMFGWLADSDPNNTVFDYGTQVAFNPANCGADLAHTAGEMTFTCAAGSLGVAETLTFTLNGTEVVNSGSFTIDAVVNYSDGASATGSTDLESADLGMWDVNGSVTFIPYMPYSAQSEANQAGLAIDQIIYVTNKNSSGYGSGIVPSISVRYILEDGTEGTLSNTDLGGIKADAGITKITGQVRQALFAEGLLTSSKKVALEIVIDEDPDLIEVYSAYNVGGSDRGWVQNDSQRVFN
;
A
#
# COMPACT_ATOMS: atom_id res chain seq x y z
N MET A 1 -35.15 48.09 -49.22
CA MET A 1 -36.00 48.28 -48.02
C MET A 1 -35.86 47.03 -47.14
N LYS A 2 -34.88 46.99 -46.22
CA LYS A 2 -34.76 46.02 -45.09
C LYS A 2 -33.46 46.19 -44.25
N LEU A 3 -32.89 47.40 -44.16
CA LEU A 3 -31.77 47.67 -43.24
C LEU A 3 -32.21 48.17 -41.85
N GLU A 4 -33.47 48.61 -41.70
CA GLU A 4 -33.96 49.21 -40.44
C GLU A 4 -34.26 48.18 -39.33
N ASN A 5 -34.52 46.90 -39.68
CA ASN A 5 -34.86 45.86 -38.69
C ASN A 5 -33.65 45.19 -38.01
N ILE A 6 -32.42 45.38 -38.51
CA ILE A 6 -31.22 44.76 -37.93
C ILE A 6 -30.63 45.63 -36.81
N MET A 7 -30.68 46.96 -36.94
CA MET A 7 -30.17 47.87 -35.90
C MET A 7 -31.06 47.93 -34.65
N THR A 8 -32.38 47.73 -34.76
CA THR A 8 -33.28 47.71 -33.60
C THR A 8 -33.08 46.49 -32.71
N ASN A 9 -32.62 45.35 -33.27
CA ASN A 9 -32.34 44.13 -32.51
C ASN A 9 -30.97 44.15 -31.83
N MET A 10 -29.96 44.82 -32.39
CA MET A 10 -28.66 44.98 -31.72
C MET A 10 -28.76 45.97 -30.55
N PHE A 11 -29.50 47.07 -30.71
CA PHE A 11 -29.66 48.06 -29.63
C PHE A 11 -30.46 47.50 -28.44
N LYS A 12 -31.45 46.63 -28.67
CA LYS A 12 -32.19 45.94 -27.60
C LYS A 12 -31.35 44.89 -26.89
N LYS A 13 -30.49 44.15 -27.60
CA LYS A 13 -29.61 43.14 -26.97
C LYS A 13 -28.50 43.77 -26.14
N SER A 14 -27.93 44.90 -26.57
CA SER A 14 -26.95 45.64 -25.76
C SER A 14 -27.56 46.36 -24.56
N LEU A 15 -28.81 46.82 -24.63
CA LEU A 15 -29.48 47.43 -23.49
C LEU A 15 -29.88 46.39 -22.41
N VAL A 16 -30.25 45.17 -22.82
CA VAL A 16 -30.50 44.05 -21.89
C VAL A 16 -29.20 43.59 -21.22
N ALA A 17 -28.08 43.53 -21.95
CA ALA A 17 -26.78 43.20 -21.37
C ALA A 17 -26.26 44.27 -20.38
N LEU A 18 -26.53 45.56 -20.62
CA LEU A 18 -26.14 46.65 -19.71
C LEU A 18 -27.08 46.78 -18.50
N ALA A 19 -28.34 46.35 -18.63
CA ALA A 19 -29.26 46.23 -17.49
C ALA A 19 -28.93 45.02 -16.59
N LEU A 20 -28.38 43.93 -17.16
CA LEU A 20 -27.89 42.77 -16.40
C LEU A 20 -26.57 43.05 -15.65
N ALA A 21 -25.70 43.91 -16.19
CA ALA A 21 -24.46 44.32 -15.52
C ALA A 21 -24.66 45.40 -14.43
N GLY A 22 -25.85 46.00 -14.33
CA GLY A 22 -26.17 47.07 -13.37
C GLY A 22 -26.86 46.60 -12.08
N VAL A 23 -27.14 45.29 -11.95
CA VAL A 23 -27.80 44.68 -10.78
C VAL A 23 -26.97 43.51 -10.23
N SER A 24 -25.67 43.47 -10.50
CA SER A 24 -24.75 42.51 -9.86
C SER A 24 -24.45 42.94 -8.42
N THR A 25 -25.43 42.81 -7.54
CA THR A 25 -25.24 42.85 -6.09
C THR A 25 -24.80 41.46 -5.63
N GLY A 26 -23.66 41.39 -4.93
CA GLY A 26 -23.25 40.32 -4.02
C GLY A 26 -23.01 38.94 -4.65
N VAL A 27 -21.74 38.52 -4.73
CA VAL A 27 -21.45 37.08 -4.67
C VAL A 27 -21.72 36.68 -3.22
N MET A 28 -22.75 35.86 -2.96
CA MET A 28 -22.97 35.31 -1.63
C MET A 28 -21.96 34.19 -1.38
N ALA A 29 -20.69 34.55 -1.19
CA ALA A 29 -19.70 33.64 -0.65
C ALA A 29 -20.02 33.41 0.84
N ALA A 30 -19.72 32.23 1.33
CA ALA A 30 -19.68 31.91 2.74
C ALA A 30 -18.61 30.84 2.91
N ASP A 31 -17.90 30.89 4.03
CA ASP A 31 -16.93 29.87 4.41
C ASP A 31 -17.66 28.79 5.23
N ILE A 32 -17.78 27.59 4.67
CA ILE A 32 -18.22 26.43 5.44
C ILE A 32 -17.06 25.90 6.24
N ALA A 33 -17.18 26.00 7.56
CA ALA A 33 -16.20 25.47 8.49
C ALA A 33 -16.76 24.23 9.19
N THR A 34 -15.95 23.19 9.25
CA THR A 34 -16.11 22.16 10.28
C THR A 34 -15.22 22.51 11.45
N THR A 35 -15.66 22.26 12.69
CA THR A 35 -14.79 22.44 13.86
C THR A 35 -13.49 21.63 13.75
N SER A 36 -13.52 20.53 13.01
CA SER A 36 -12.38 19.77 12.48
C SER A 36 -12.87 18.67 11.53
N THR A 37 -12.02 18.19 10.62
CA THR A 37 -12.26 16.96 9.85
C THR A 37 -12.12 15.73 10.77
N THR A 38 -13.05 14.78 10.68
CA THR A 38 -12.96 13.51 11.43
C THR A 38 -12.17 12.49 10.62
N THR A 39 -11.05 11.97 11.14
CA THR A 39 -10.33 10.87 10.49
C THR A 39 -10.93 9.52 10.89
N VAL A 40 -11.30 8.71 9.92
CA VAL A 40 -11.94 7.40 10.14
C VAL A 40 -11.29 6.33 9.29
N SER A 41 -10.98 5.16 9.86
CA SER A 41 -10.36 4.09 9.08
C SER A 41 -11.36 3.28 8.26
N ASN A 42 -10.92 2.74 7.13
CA ASN A 42 -11.74 1.85 6.30
C ASN A 42 -12.20 0.62 7.09
N GLU A 43 -11.35 0.06 7.92
CA GLU A 43 -11.63 -1.09 8.79
C GLU A 43 -12.69 -0.76 9.84
N TYR A 44 -12.69 0.47 10.38
CA TYR A 44 -13.76 0.92 11.29
C TYR A 44 -15.11 0.99 10.57
N LEU A 45 -15.12 1.48 9.33
CA LEU A 45 -16.32 1.59 8.49
C LEU A 45 -16.90 0.24 8.08
N GLU A 46 -16.12 -0.84 8.10
CA GLU A 46 -16.62 -2.19 7.82
C GLU A 46 -17.35 -2.82 9.01
N VAL A 47 -16.87 -2.55 10.23
CA VAL A 47 -17.44 -3.13 11.46
C VAL A 47 -18.50 -2.24 12.13
N ASN A 48 -18.65 -0.99 11.68
CA ASN A 48 -19.69 -0.06 12.13
C ASN A 48 -20.58 0.35 10.96
N SER A 49 -21.91 0.38 11.17
CA SER A 49 -22.85 0.73 10.10
C SER A 49 -22.97 2.23 9.82
N THR A 50 -22.62 3.07 10.79
CA THR A 50 -22.82 4.53 10.74
C THR A 50 -21.74 5.26 11.53
N VAL A 51 -21.47 6.51 11.15
CA VAL A 51 -20.50 7.40 11.79
C VAL A 51 -21.09 8.79 11.98
N ASP A 52 -20.91 9.38 13.16
CA ASP A 52 -21.33 10.76 13.42
C ASP A 52 -20.25 11.75 13.00
N SER A 53 -20.65 12.83 12.33
CA SER A 53 -19.74 13.92 11.95
C SER A 53 -19.50 14.86 13.12
N ASN A 54 -18.45 15.67 13.01
CA ASN A 54 -18.34 16.89 13.80
C ASN A 54 -19.46 17.88 13.46
N ALA A 55 -19.61 18.91 14.29
CA ALA A 55 -20.57 19.97 14.04
C ALA A 55 -20.18 20.77 12.79
N ILE A 56 -21.18 21.01 11.95
CA ILE A 56 -21.12 21.83 10.74
C ILE A 56 -21.52 23.25 11.15
N SER A 57 -20.66 24.22 10.84
CA SER A 57 -21.01 25.63 10.92
C SER A 57 -20.66 26.35 9.61
N VAL A 58 -21.37 27.44 9.33
CA VAL A 58 -21.09 28.27 8.17
C VAL A 58 -20.94 29.70 8.63
N THR A 59 -19.84 30.33 8.25
CA THR A 59 -19.62 31.77 8.43
C THR A 59 -20.10 32.48 7.18
N LEU A 60 -21.10 33.34 7.33
CA LEU A 60 -21.72 34.04 6.20
C LEU A 60 -20.80 35.16 5.70
N ASP A 61 -20.36 35.18 4.44
CA ASP A 61 -19.49 36.28 3.94
C ASP A 61 -20.27 37.41 3.24
N ASP A 62 -21.60 37.33 3.19
CA ASP A 62 -22.47 38.33 2.57
C ASP A 62 -23.67 38.71 3.47
N GLU A 63 -24.42 39.74 3.04
CA GLU A 63 -25.66 40.18 3.65
C GLU A 63 -26.83 39.31 3.21
N TYR A 64 -27.53 38.72 4.18
CA TYR A 64 -28.70 37.90 3.99
C TYR A 64 -29.95 38.67 4.39
N THR A 65 -31.00 38.46 3.61
CA THR A 65 -32.32 39.02 3.82
C THR A 65 -33.31 37.94 4.26
N GLU A 66 -34.42 38.37 4.88
CA GLU A 66 -35.47 37.44 5.24
C GLU A 66 -36.02 36.73 3.99
N ASN A 67 -36.16 35.41 4.08
CA ASN A 67 -36.50 34.46 3.02
C ASN A 67 -35.34 33.98 2.12
N ASP A 68 -34.11 34.44 2.34
CA ASP A 68 -32.97 33.81 1.68
C ASP A 68 -32.74 32.39 2.19
N PHE A 69 -32.14 31.55 1.36
CA PHE A 69 -31.95 30.14 1.62
C PHE A 69 -30.49 29.77 1.80
N LEU A 70 -30.25 28.89 2.77
CA LEU A 70 -28.96 28.28 3.05
C LEU A 70 -29.11 26.79 2.76
N ILE A 71 -28.25 26.22 1.91
CA ILE A 71 -28.37 24.84 1.44
C ILE A 71 -27.08 24.09 1.72
N LEU A 72 -27.21 22.96 2.42
CA LEU A 72 -26.14 21.98 2.60
C LEU A 72 -26.40 20.78 1.69
N THR A 73 -25.37 20.30 1.00
CA THR A 73 -25.44 19.13 0.11
C THR A 73 -24.42 18.08 0.54
N PHE A 74 -24.88 16.85 0.65
CA PHE A 74 -24.13 15.68 1.10
C PHE A 74 -24.08 14.64 -0.03
N PRO A 75 -22.90 14.08 -0.35
CA PRO A 75 -22.76 13.10 -1.43
C PRO A 75 -23.62 11.85 -1.23
N GLY A 76 -24.30 11.43 -2.29
CA GLY A 76 -25.03 10.15 -2.32
C GLY A 76 -26.45 10.16 -1.74
N THR A 77 -27.23 9.15 -2.15
CA THR A 77 -28.68 9.08 -1.90
C THR A 77 -28.92 8.33 -0.61
N ASN A 78 -29.60 8.95 0.36
CA ASN A 78 -29.81 8.38 1.70
C ASN A 78 -28.49 7.95 2.38
N SER A 79 -27.37 8.59 2.03
CA SER A 79 -26.07 8.38 2.65
C SER A 79 -26.00 8.97 4.06
N VAL A 80 -26.88 9.93 4.37
CA VAL A 80 -26.85 10.72 5.59
C VAL A 80 -28.20 10.73 6.31
N VAL A 81 -28.16 10.64 7.63
CA VAL A 81 -29.29 10.81 8.54
C VAL A 81 -29.20 12.20 9.17
N LEU A 82 -30.22 13.01 8.92
CA LEU A 82 -30.26 14.44 9.22
C LEU A 82 -30.83 14.76 10.61
N GLY A 83 -31.11 13.74 11.44
CA GLY A 83 -31.83 13.90 12.71
C GLY A 83 -31.08 14.72 13.77
N ASN A 84 -29.77 14.86 13.63
CA ASN A 84 -28.91 15.65 14.52
C ASN A 84 -28.74 17.11 14.06
N LEU A 85 -29.28 17.48 12.89
CA LEU A 85 -29.32 18.86 12.45
C LEU A 85 -30.39 19.64 13.21
N ALA A 86 -30.10 20.90 13.53
CA ALA A 86 -31.05 21.79 14.15
C ALA A 86 -32.22 22.10 13.19
N THR A 87 -33.45 22.08 13.69
CA THR A 87 -34.65 22.48 12.91
C THR A 87 -34.88 23.99 12.92
N SER A 88 -34.33 24.69 13.90
CA SER A 88 -34.38 26.15 14.04
C SER A 88 -33.13 26.60 14.80
N ILE A 89 -32.39 27.54 14.22
CA ILE A 89 -31.11 28.03 14.73
C ILE A 89 -31.28 29.52 15.00
N SER A 90 -31.12 29.93 16.26
CA SER A 90 -31.12 31.35 16.62
C SER A 90 -29.70 31.86 16.69
N VAL A 91 -29.33 32.71 15.74
CA VAL A 91 -28.02 33.37 15.69
C VAL A 91 -28.14 34.70 16.44
N PRO A 92 -27.50 34.86 17.60
CA PRO A 92 -27.54 36.12 18.33
C PRO A 92 -26.74 37.20 17.60
N SER A 93 -27.03 38.47 17.88
CA SER A 93 -26.17 39.56 17.45
C SER A 93 -24.81 39.47 18.15
N GLN A 94 -23.74 39.58 17.38
CA GLN A 94 -22.36 39.46 17.86
C GLN A 94 -21.51 40.58 17.26
N SER A 95 -20.63 41.19 18.07
CA SER A 95 -19.61 42.09 17.54
C SER A 95 -18.46 41.24 17.01
N VAL A 96 -18.24 41.26 15.70
CA VAL A 96 -17.20 40.50 15.02
C VAL A 96 -16.07 41.43 14.62
N ILE A 97 -14.87 41.14 15.14
CA ILE A 97 -13.64 41.81 14.75
C ILE A 97 -13.14 41.12 13.48
N VAL A 98 -13.49 41.65 12.31
CA VAL A 98 -12.86 41.21 11.07
C VAL A 98 -11.46 41.83 11.05
N GLY A 99 -10.42 40.99 10.95
CA GLY A 99 -9.02 41.42 11.00
C GLY A 99 -8.74 42.61 10.08
N ALA A 100 -7.81 43.49 10.48
CA ALA A 100 -7.50 44.73 9.78
C ALA A 100 -7.36 44.51 8.27
N ASP A 101 -8.18 45.21 7.50
CA ASP A 101 -8.17 45.16 6.04
C ASP A 101 -6.78 45.62 5.51
N ASP A 102 -6.07 44.72 4.83
CA ASP A 102 -4.75 44.98 4.24
C ASP A 102 -4.83 45.97 3.04
N SER A 103 -6.03 46.45 2.70
CA SER A 103 -6.26 47.46 1.66
C SER A 103 -5.86 48.90 2.06
N ALA A 104 -5.45 49.13 3.31
CA ALA A 104 -5.02 50.45 3.80
C ALA A 104 -3.64 50.95 3.27
N THR A 105 -3.06 50.30 2.26
CA THR A 105 -1.79 50.74 1.64
C THR A 105 -1.91 51.99 0.75
N ALA A 106 -3.12 52.47 0.44
CA ALA A 106 -3.31 53.61 -0.45
C ALA A 106 -3.27 55.00 0.21
N ALA A 107 -3.23 55.12 1.54
CA ALA A 107 -3.30 56.41 2.22
C ALA A 107 -2.39 56.57 3.45
N GLY A 108 -1.21 55.94 3.50
CA GLY A 108 -0.14 56.30 4.44
C GLY A 108 -0.46 56.19 5.95
N GLN A 109 -1.57 55.58 6.34
CA GLN A 109 -1.85 55.22 7.73
C GLN A 109 -1.33 53.80 7.98
N VAL A 110 -0.13 53.73 8.54
CA VAL A 110 0.45 52.48 9.05
C VAL A 110 -0.20 52.19 10.41
N CYS A 111 -0.96 51.11 10.50
CA CYS A 111 -1.36 50.53 11.78
C CYS A 111 -0.12 49.81 12.35
N ASP A 112 0.60 50.44 13.26
CA ASP A 112 1.78 49.85 13.93
C ASP A 112 1.35 49.08 15.19
N PRO A 113 1.44 47.73 15.22
CA PRO A 113 1.04 46.94 16.38
C PRO A 113 2.04 47.03 17.56
N ALA A 114 3.19 47.71 17.42
CA ALA A 114 4.28 47.65 18.41
C ALA A 114 4.34 48.81 19.42
N SER A 115 3.58 49.90 19.25
CA SER A 115 3.64 51.05 20.16
C SER A 115 2.38 51.19 21.01
N GLY A 116 2.42 50.67 22.24
CA GLY A 116 1.32 50.62 23.21
C GLY A 116 0.83 51.96 23.79
N THR A 117 0.74 53.04 22.99
CA THR A 117 0.04 54.27 23.39
C THR A 117 -0.40 55.07 22.17
N TYR A 118 -1.67 54.93 21.78
CA TYR A 118 -2.35 55.91 20.93
C TYR A 118 -3.47 56.60 21.71
N ALA A 119 -3.33 57.91 21.87
CA ALA A 119 -4.41 58.80 22.26
C ALA A 119 -4.93 59.48 20.99
N GLY A 120 -6.12 59.09 20.54
CA GLY A 120 -6.95 59.91 19.66
C GLY A 120 -6.90 59.67 18.14
N SER A 121 -6.80 58.42 17.67
CA SER A 121 -7.06 58.07 16.27
C SER A 121 -8.18 57.03 16.21
N ALA A 122 -9.16 57.26 15.34
CA ALA A 122 -10.37 56.46 15.17
C ALA A 122 -10.08 55.04 14.68
N ASP A 123 -10.97 54.13 15.10
CA ASP A 123 -11.12 52.72 14.72
C ASP A 123 -10.34 52.28 13.49
N CYS A 124 -9.32 51.46 13.72
CA CYS A 124 -8.72 50.62 12.69
C CYS A 124 -9.25 49.18 12.74
N SER A 125 -10.24 48.90 13.60
CA SER A 125 -11.06 47.70 13.55
C SER A 125 -12.39 48.05 12.89
N ASN A 126 -12.70 47.44 11.76
CA ASN A 126 -14.07 47.40 11.28
C ASN A 126 -14.82 46.41 12.19
N ASP A 127 -15.26 46.87 13.35
CA ASP A 127 -16.17 46.10 14.21
C ASP A 127 -17.52 46.03 13.49
N TYR A 128 -17.87 44.84 13.01
CA TYR A 128 -19.20 44.57 12.49
C TYR A 128 -20.09 44.09 13.63
N ASP A 129 -21.11 44.86 13.98
CA ASP A 129 -22.20 44.35 14.82
C ASP A 129 -23.13 43.51 13.94
N THR A 130 -23.05 42.20 14.07
CA THR A 130 -23.91 41.30 13.32
C THR A 130 -25.35 41.40 13.78
N LYS A 131 -26.30 41.32 12.85
CA LYS A 131 -27.72 41.23 13.14
C LYS A 131 -27.99 39.87 13.77
N SER A 132 -28.91 39.83 14.74
CA SER A 132 -29.49 38.56 15.14
C SER A 132 -30.44 38.06 14.06
N PHE A 133 -30.54 36.77 13.83
CA PHE A 133 -31.55 36.19 12.93
C PHE A 133 -31.86 34.75 13.33
N THR A 134 -32.90 34.20 12.75
CA THR A 134 -33.23 32.78 12.86
C THR A 134 -33.02 32.12 11.50
N VAL A 135 -32.61 30.86 11.51
CA VAL A 135 -32.52 30.01 10.33
C VAL A 135 -33.37 28.77 10.59
N ASP A 136 -34.45 28.61 9.82
CA ASP A 136 -35.43 27.54 10.02
C ASP A 136 -35.34 26.49 8.92
N TYR A 137 -35.40 25.21 9.30
CA TYR A 137 -35.48 24.09 8.36
C TYR A 137 -36.73 24.22 7.49
N VAL A 138 -36.55 24.04 6.18
CA VAL A 138 -37.63 24.03 5.20
C VAL A 138 -37.95 22.61 4.76
N LEU A 139 -36.95 21.93 4.19
CA LEU A 139 -37.06 20.57 3.66
C LEU A 139 -35.69 19.93 3.49
N SER A 140 -35.70 18.63 3.22
CA SER A 140 -34.57 17.86 2.71
C SER A 140 -35.05 16.95 1.59
N ASP A 141 -34.26 16.78 0.54
CA ASP A 141 -34.58 15.91 -0.59
C ASP A 141 -33.30 15.40 -1.26
N THR A 142 -33.43 14.63 -2.34
CA THR A 142 -32.32 14.20 -3.19
C THR A 142 -32.26 15.03 -4.47
N ASP A 143 -31.07 15.41 -4.91
CA ASP A 143 -30.82 16.10 -6.17
C ASP A 143 -30.76 15.12 -7.36
N ASP A 144 -30.69 15.62 -8.60
CA ASP A 144 -30.66 14.77 -9.82
C ASP A 144 -29.35 13.97 -9.96
N LEU A 145 -28.30 14.36 -9.22
CA LEU A 145 -27.03 13.64 -9.13
C LEU A 145 -27.06 12.56 -8.03
N GLY A 146 -28.17 12.47 -7.29
CA GLY A 146 -28.34 11.54 -6.20
C GLY A 146 -27.81 12.05 -4.87
N ASN A 147 -27.40 13.30 -4.72
CA ASN A 147 -26.93 13.85 -3.45
C ASN A 147 -28.10 14.23 -2.53
N THR A 148 -27.93 14.04 -1.24
CA THR A 148 -28.93 14.47 -0.25
C THR A 148 -28.69 15.94 0.08
N TYR A 149 -29.69 16.82 -0.04
CA TYR A 149 -29.57 18.22 0.36
C TYR A 149 -30.56 18.61 1.45
N VAL A 150 -30.20 19.62 2.23
CA VAL A 150 -31.03 20.21 3.28
C VAL A 150 -31.12 21.71 3.05
N LYS A 151 -32.35 22.21 3.08
CA LYS A 151 -32.66 23.62 2.82
C LYS A 151 -33.17 24.30 4.07
N TYR A 152 -32.53 25.40 4.40
CA TYR A 152 -32.89 26.30 5.48
C TYR A 152 -33.29 27.66 4.94
N ARG A 153 -34.12 28.40 5.69
CA ARG A 153 -34.57 29.75 5.34
C ARG A 153 -34.22 30.72 6.47
N VAL A 154 -33.65 31.88 6.11
CA VAL A 154 -33.48 32.99 7.05
C VAL A 154 -34.85 33.57 7.41
N THR A 155 -35.16 33.59 8.69
CA THR A 155 -36.40 34.13 9.26
C THR A 155 -36.07 35.12 10.37
N ASN A 156 -36.98 36.05 10.65
CA ASN A 156 -36.90 36.93 11.83
C ASN A 156 -35.57 37.71 11.92
N LEU A 157 -35.20 38.43 10.87
CA LEU A 157 -34.01 39.28 10.88
C LEU A 157 -34.17 40.40 11.92
N GLY A 158 -33.26 40.46 12.88
CA GLY A 158 -33.23 41.41 13.97
C GLY A 158 -33.04 42.84 13.49
N THR A 159 -33.54 43.79 14.27
CA THR A 159 -33.44 45.23 13.97
C THR A 159 -32.17 45.87 14.54
N SER A 160 -31.42 45.15 15.37
CA SER A 160 -30.11 45.54 15.93
C SER A 160 -28.99 44.87 15.15
N GLY A 161 -27.84 45.54 15.01
CA GLY A 161 -26.75 45.13 14.12
C GLY A 161 -26.84 45.78 12.75
N THR A 162 -25.73 45.81 12.02
CA THR A 162 -25.60 46.46 10.70
C THR A 162 -25.62 45.46 9.56
N SER A 163 -25.21 44.20 9.78
CA SER A 163 -25.07 43.20 8.73
C SER A 163 -25.19 41.75 9.24
N THR A 164 -25.44 40.75 8.39
CA THR A 164 -25.28 39.32 8.71
C THR A 164 -23.88 38.79 8.38
N VAL A 165 -23.04 39.59 7.73
CA VAL A 165 -21.67 39.21 7.36
C VAL A 165 -20.88 38.81 8.61
N ALA A 166 -20.09 37.75 8.49
CA ALA A 166 -19.31 37.08 9.51
C ALA A 166 -20.12 36.44 10.65
N ALA A 167 -21.45 36.32 10.52
CA ALA A 167 -22.25 35.56 11.48
C ALA A 167 -22.04 34.06 11.28
N GLU A 168 -21.81 33.32 12.37
CA GLU A 168 -21.69 31.86 12.35
C GLU A 168 -23.05 31.19 12.56
N VAL A 169 -23.42 30.29 11.65
CA VAL A 169 -24.64 29.49 11.71
C VAL A 169 -24.30 28.04 12.09
N PRO A 170 -24.55 27.59 13.33
CA PRO A 170 -24.24 26.22 13.75
C PRO A 170 -25.38 25.25 13.38
N PHE A 171 -25.21 24.48 12.31
CA PHE A 171 -26.23 23.56 11.81
C PHE A 171 -26.37 22.28 12.64
N GLY A 172 -25.35 21.92 13.42
CA GLY A 172 -25.29 20.67 14.18
C GLY A 172 -24.48 19.62 13.44
N SER A 173 -24.68 18.34 13.72
CA SER A 173 -23.96 17.23 13.08
C SER A 173 -24.89 16.36 12.24
N VAL A 174 -24.30 15.45 11.47
CA VAL A 174 -25.02 14.43 10.74
C VAL A 174 -24.47 13.04 11.06
N THR A 175 -25.30 12.01 10.89
CA THR A 175 -24.84 10.62 10.95
C THR A 175 -24.76 10.09 9.52
N VAL A 176 -23.59 9.63 9.08
CA VAL A 176 -23.36 9.11 7.72
C VAL A 176 -23.31 7.59 7.76
N ASN A 177 -23.92 6.93 6.78
CA ASN A 177 -23.82 5.48 6.59
C ASN A 177 -22.39 5.13 6.17
N SER A 178 -21.77 4.16 6.84
CA SER A 178 -20.36 3.81 6.57
C SER A 178 -20.13 3.36 5.13
N SER A 179 -21.11 2.73 4.49
CA SER A 179 -21.04 2.33 3.08
C SER A 179 -20.95 3.51 2.11
N ALA A 180 -21.33 4.73 2.51
CA ALA A 180 -21.14 5.95 1.72
C ALA A 180 -19.73 6.54 1.88
N LEU A 181 -18.98 6.12 2.90
CA LEU A 181 -17.61 6.55 3.17
C LEU A 181 -16.58 5.56 2.60
N GLN A 182 -16.92 4.26 2.52
CA GLN A 182 -16.02 3.22 2.01
C GLN A 182 -15.53 3.52 0.59
N GLY A 183 -14.21 3.42 0.39
CA GLY A 183 -13.56 3.62 -0.91
C GLY A 183 -13.43 5.08 -1.36
N SER A 184 -13.77 6.05 -0.51
CA SER A 184 -13.63 7.49 -0.79
C SER A 184 -12.62 8.11 0.17
N SER A 185 -11.60 8.83 -0.34
CA SER A 185 -10.57 9.46 0.52
C SER A 185 -11.13 10.58 1.40
N SER A 186 -12.24 11.22 1.00
CA SER A 186 -12.95 12.23 1.77
C SER A 186 -14.47 12.13 1.57
N TYR A 187 -15.22 12.65 2.54
CA TYR A 187 -16.66 12.88 2.42
C TYR A 187 -16.95 14.33 2.76
N ASP A 188 -17.19 15.11 1.70
CA ASP A 188 -17.24 16.56 1.79
C ASP A 188 -18.69 17.03 1.75
N VAL A 189 -19.03 17.96 2.64
CA VAL A 189 -20.29 18.70 2.59
C VAL A 189 -20.08 19.96 1.78
N THR A 190 -21.03 20.27 0.90
CA THR A 190 -21.02 21.51 0.13
C THR A 190 -22.07 22.46 0.67
N TYR A 191 -21.69 23.72 0.85
CA TYR A 191 -22.60 24.82 1.17
C TYR A 191 -22.78 25.74 -0.03
N PHE A 192 -24.00 26.23 -0.20
CA PHE A 192 -24.26 27.42 -1.01
C PHE A 192 -25.51 28.14 -0.52
N ALA A 193 -25.58 29.43 -0.83
CA ALA A 193 -26.70 30.30 -0.49
C ALA A 193 -27.45 30.74 -1.74
N ARG A 194 -28.76 30.97 -1.60
CA ARG A 194 -29.59 31.52 -2.68
C ARG A 194 -30.49 32.62 -2.16
N PRO A 195 -30.63 33.74 -2.89
CA PRO A 195 -31.67 34.71 -2.57
C PRO A 195 -33.05 34.05 -2.74
N ASN A 196 -34.11 34.63 -2.14
CA ASN A 196 -35.54 34.23 -2.08
C ASN A 196 -36.22 33.69 -3.39
N TYR A 197 -35.60 32.74 -4.07
CA TYR A 197 -36.06 32.09 -5.28
C TYR A 197 -36.42 30.65 -4.91
N GLU A 198 -37.71 30.34 -4.97
CA GLU A 198 -38.26 29.09 -4.44
C GLU A 198 -37.93 27.83 -5.27
N ASN A 199 -37.28 27.94 -6.44
CA ASN A 199 -37.14 26.82 -7.38
C ASN A 199 -35.76 26.13 -7.38
N TYR A 200 -35.14 25.88 -6.23
CA TYR A 200 -34.06 24.88 -6.20
C TYR A 200 -34.71 23.49 -6.33
N SER A 201 -34.84 23.00 -7.56
CA SER A 201 -35.47 21.71 -7.89
C SER A 201 -34.52 20.52 -7.79
N GLY A 202 -33.32 20.70 -7.17
CA GLY A 202 -32.29 19.66 -7.11
C GLY A 202 -31.69 19.28 -8.48
N SER A 203 -32.08 19.91 -9.60
CA SER A 203 -31.78 19.30 -10.90
C SER A 203 -30.34 19.41 -11.38
N GLY A 204 -29.47 20.16 -10.69
CA GLY A 204 -28.11 20.52 -11.15
C GLY A 204 -28.04 21.30 -12.47
N LEU A 205 -29.10 21.22 -13.29
CA LEU A 205 -29.36 21.95 -14.49
C LEU A 205 -30.22 23.15 -14.09
N ALA A 206 -29.56 24.31 -13.98
CA ALA A 206 -30.24 25.59 -14.12
C ALA A 206 -30.98 25.59 -15.46
N THR A 207 -32.26 25.21 -15.48
CA THR A 207 -33.05 25.12 -16.72
C THR A 207 -33.56 26.48 -17.20
N GLU A 208 -33.06 27.59 -16.68
CA GLU A 208 -33.29 28.93 -17.22
C GLU A 208 -31.99 29.68 -17.56
N THR A 209 -31.18 29.19 -18.51
CA THR A 209 -30.19 30.01 -19.27
C THR A 209 -29.21 30.91 -18.48
N GLY A 210 -29.08 30.70 -17.19
CA GLY A 210 -28.27 31.47 -16.28
C GLY A 210 -28.06 30.60 -15.05
N VAL A 211 -27.03 29.74 -15.11
CA VAL A 211 -26.31 29.42 -13.89
C VAL A 211 -25.96 30.78 -13.31
N ASP A 212 -26.50 31.14 -12.15
CA ASP A 212 -26.08 32.37 -11.50
C ASP A 212 -24.55 32.25 -11.32
N PRO A 213 -23.73 33.05 -12.03
CA PRO A 213 -22.27 32.95 -11.96
C PRO A 213 -21.72 33.35 -10.58
N LEU A 214 -22.61 33.64 -9.62
CA LEU A 214 -22.35 34.05 -8.25
C LEU A 214 -22.49 32.91 -7.22
N ASP A 215 -22.81 31.67 -7.66
CA ASP A 215 -22.89 30.49 -6.78
C ASP A 215 -21.48 29.91 -6.56
N THR A 216 -20.66 30.58 -5.75
CA THR A 216 -19.41 29.99 -5.25
C THR A 216 -19.78 28.99 -4.17
N ALA A 217 -20.00 27.75 -4.59
CA ALA A 217 -20.13 26.64 -3.66
C ALA A 217 -18.82 26.51 -2.87
N ASP A 218 -18.95 26.44 -1.55
CA ASP A 218 -17.82 26.14 -0.67
C ASP A 218 -17.97 24.72 -0.12
N SER A 219 -16.84 24.09 0.19
CA SER A 219 -16.82 22.68 0.59
C SER A 219 -15.92 22.47 1.80
N ALA A 220 -16.41 21.68 2.76
CA ALA A 220 -15.66 21.27 3.92
C ALA A 220 -15.69 19.76 4.06
N SER A 221 -14.55 19.19 4.46
CA SER A 221 -14.47 17.75 4.68
C SER A 221 -15.05 17.37 6.03
N LEU A 222 -16.10 16.54 6.04
CA LEU A 222 -16.63 15.97 7.27
C LEU A 222 -15.75 14.82 7.75
N PHE A 223 -15.30 14.00 6.80
CA PHE A 223 -14.50 12.82 7.04
C PHE A 223 -13.33 12.73 6.08
N ALA A 224 -12.17 12.36 6.59
CA ALA A 224 -11.05 11.84 5.81
C ALA A 224 -10.88 10.36 6.12
N THR A 225 -10.72 9.52 5.09
CA THR A 225 -10.60 8.07 5.26
C THR A 225 -9.25 7.54 4.78
N GLY A 226 -8.90 6.34 5.25
CA GLY A 226 -7.70 5.64 4.82
C GLY A 226 -7.62 4.24 5.43
N ASP A 227 -6.71 3.43 4.91
CA ASP A 227 -6.44 2.09 5.44
C ASP A 227 -5.71 2.20 6.78
N GLN A 228 -6.21 1.51 7.81
CA GLN A 228 -5.69 1.61 9.16
C GLN A 228 -4.35 0.92 9.32
N PHE A 229 -4.12 -0.18 8.63
CA PHE A 229 -3.00 -1.06 8.92
C PHE A 229 -2.00 -1.09 7.77
N SER A 230 -0.73 -1.31 8.10
CA SER A 230 0.34 -1.57 7.13
C SER A 230 1.35 -2.56 7.69
N VAL A 231 2.06 -3.23 6.80
CA VAL A 231 3.26 -3.98 7.13
C VAL A 231 4.47 -3.26 6.55
N SER A 232 5.53 -3.15 7.33
CA SER A 232 6.80 -2.57 6.91
C SER A 232 7.96 -3.46 7.31
N VAL A 233 9.02 -3.46 6.50
CA VAL A 233 10.25 -4.22 6.75
C VAL A 233 11.37 -3.22 7.01
N SER A 234 11.97 -3.26 8.21
CA SER A 234 13.08 -2.39 8.59
C SER A 234 14.45 -3.03 8.37
N THR A 235 14.50 -4.36 8.48
CA THR A 235 15.70 -5.17 8.25
C THR A 235 15.30 -6.33 7.35
N PRO A 236 15.69 -6.36 6.07
CA PRO A 236 15.43 -7.51 5.21
C PRO A 236 16.42 -8.64 5.52
N PHE A 237 16.07 -9.87 5.14
CA PHE A 237 17.04 -10.95 4.99
C PHE A 237 18.08 -10.57 3.91
N ASP A 238 19.34 -10.81 4.19
CA ASP A 238 20.45 -10.37 3.35
C ASP A 238 21.65 -11.32 3.30
N GLN A 239 21.54 -12.51 3.90
CA GLN A 239 22.67 -13.43 3.93
C GLN A 239 22.95 -14.09 2.58
N THR A 240 24.21 -14.46 2.39
CA THR A 240 24.66 -15.23 1.23
C THR A 240 24.84 -16.69 1.63
N VAL A 241 24.16 -17.60 0.95
CA VAL A 241 24.31 -19.05 1.10
C VAL A 241 25.68 -19.47 0.55
N ASP A 242 26.44 -20.21 1.36
CA ASP A 242 27.78 -20.65 1.00
C ASP A 242 27.74 -21.95 0.20
N VAL A 243 28.16 -21.91 -1.06
CA VAL A 243 28.23 -23.06 -1.96
C VAL A 243 29.56 -23.82 -1.86
N LYS A 244 30.56 -23.28 -1.15
CA LYS A 244 31.92 -23.84 -1.12
C LYS A 244 31.97 -25.17 -0.37
N ASP A 245 32.93 -26.02 -0.70
CA ASP A 245 33.22 -27.23 0.09
C ASP A 245 33.80 -26.81 1.46
N PRO A 246 33.27 -27.30 2.60
CA PRO A 246 32.31 -28.39 2.77
C PRO A 246 30.85 -27.97 2.99
N SER A 247 30.53 -26.67 3.00
CA SER A 247 29.19 -26.18 3.33
C SER A 247 28.15 -26.59 2.28
N ASN A 248 28.46 -26.55 0.98
CA ASN A 248 27.55 -26.99 -0.11
C ASN A 248 26.08 -26.55 0.10
N ARG A 249 25.86 -25.28 0.44
CA ARG A 249 24.56 -24.63 0.70
C ARG A 249 23.85 -25.01 1.99
N THR A 250 24.58 -25.53 2.99
CA THR A 250 24.02 -25.80 4.31
C THR A 250 24.34 -24.71 5.35
N LEU A 251 25.17 -23.74 4.99
CA LEU A 251 25.64 -22.63 5.85
C LEU A 251 25.59 -21.30 5.09
N PHE A 252 25.64 -20.19 5.83
CA PHE A 252 25.87 -18.86 5.26
C PHE A 252 27.37 -18.53 5.20
N VAL A 253 27.75 -17.64 4.29
CA VAL A 253 29.11 -17.12 4.16
C VAL A 253 29.46 -16.30 5.39
N ASP A 254 30.62 -16.58 6.00
CA ASP A 254 31.21 -15.78 7.08
C ASP A 254 30.30 -15.53 8.31
N ALA A 255 29.17 -16.26 8.45
CA ALA A 255 28.22 -16.08 9.54
C ALA A 255 28.65 -16.90 10.76
N PRO A 256 29.06 -16.27 11.88
CA PRO A 256 29.50 -17.00 13.07
C PRO A 256 28.38 -17.82 13.72
N THR A 257 27.12 -17.54 13.39
CA THR A 257 25.92 -18.16 13.97
C THR A 257 25.07 -18.96 12.98
N ASN A 258 25.42 -18.99 11.68
CA ASN A 258 24.54 -19.51 10.61
C ASN A 258 23.12 -18.95 10.67
N GLN A 259 22.99 -17.67 11.04
CA GLN A 259 21.72 -17.00 11.20
C GLN A 259 21.56 -15.87 10.20
N ASP A 260 20.33 -15.70 9.74
CA ASP A 260 19.86 -14.48 9.10
C ASP A 260 18.67 -13.94 9.89
N VAL A 261 18.51 -12.62 9.89
CA VAL A 261 17.53 -11.90 10.70
C VAL A 261 16.80 -10.88 9.83
N ALA A 262 15.48 -11.05 9.74
CA ALA A 262 14.60 -10.01 9.23
C ALA A 262 13.85 -9.34 10.38
N THR A 263 13.45 -8.09 10.19
CA THR A 263 12.60 -7.35 11.14
C THR A 263 11.49 -6.67 10.39
N PHE A 264 10.26 -6.98 10.78
CA PHE A 264 9.05 -6.37 10.22
C PHE A 264 8.20 -5.76 11.34
N THR A 265 7.27 -4.88 10.98
CA THR A 265 6.32 -4.27 11.91
C THR A 265 4.97 -4.16 11.24
N ILE A 266 3.94 -4.68 11.90
CA ILE A 266 2.55 -4.36 11.55
C ILE A 266 2.17 -3.12 12.35
N SER A 267 1.84 -2.03 11.68
CA SER A 267 1.60 -0.72 12.30
C SER A 267 0.24 -0.15 11.95
N GLU A 268 -0.22 0.81 12.76
CA GLU A 268 -1.30 1.70 12.33
C GLU A 268 -0.72 2.78 11.40
N ASN A 269 -1.31 2.91 10.21
CA ASN A 269 -1.14 4.06 9.35
C ASN A 269 -1.74 5.31 10.00
N THR A 270 -1.27 6.44 9.49
CA THR A 270 -1.86 7.75 9.73
C THR A 270 -2.44 8.27 8.43
N VAL A 271 -3.58 8.94 8.48
CA VAL A 271 -4.14 9.61 7.30
C VAL A 271 -3.38 10.91 7.09
N ASP A 272 -3.02 11.18 5.85
CA ASP A 272 -2.51 12.49 5.47
C ASP A 272 -3.69 13.45 5.28
N VAL A 273 -3.85 14.40 6.21
CA VAL A 273 -4.79 15.51 6.07
C VAL A 273 -3.95 16.74 5.74
N ASP A 274 -4.08 17.25 4.52
CA ASP A 274 -3.42 18.47 4.04
C ASP A 274 -1.87 18.47 4.16
N GLY A 275 -1.23 17.32 4.01
CA GLY A 275 0.22 17.15 4.15
C GLY A 275 0.69 16.94 5.59
N VAL A 276 -0.25 16.77 6.54
CA VAL A 276 0.02 16.51 7.95
C VAL A 276 -0.53 15.12 8.32
N PRO A 277 0.36 14.16 8.62
CA PRO A 277 -0.05 12.85 9.15
C PRO A 277 -0.82 13.00 10.47
N THR A 278 -2.03 12.48 10.51
CA THR A 278 -2.90 12.48 11.70
C THR A 278 -3.35 11.06 12.03
N ALA A 279 -3.42 10.75 13.33
CA ALA A 279 -3.98 9.49 13.78
C ALA A 279 -5.48 9.42 13.47
N PHE A 280 -5.98 8.23 13.21
CA PHE A 280 -7.41 7.98 13.09
C PHE A 280 -8.14 8.29 14.39
N ALA A 281 -9.12 9.19 14.35
CA ALA A 281 -9.99 9.49 15.48
C ALA A 281 -10.96 8.33 15.74
N LEU A 282 -11.44 7.69 14.67
CA LEU A 282 -12.29 6.51 14.71
C LEU A 282 -11.59 5.36 14.00
N LYS A 283 -11.34 4.28 14.73
CA LYS A 283 -10.50 3.17 14.27
C LYS A 283 -10.98 1.83 14.80
N ALA A 284 -10.75 0.77 14.04
CA ALA A 284 -11.03 -0.59 14.47
C ALA A 284 -10.01 -1.06 15.51
N THR A 285 -10.40 -2.01 16.34
CA THR A 285 -9.52 -2.63 17.32
C THR A 285 -8.82 -3.83 16.69
N PHE A 286 -7.49 -3.78 16.60
CA PHE A 286 -6.66 -4.90 16.17
C PHE A 286 -6.86 -6.12 17.10
N VAL A 287 -7.05 -7.30 16.53
CA VAL A 287 -7.25 -8.55 17.27
C VAL A 287 -6.03 -9.46 17.13
N ASP A 288 -5.67 -9.79 15.89
CA ASP A 288 -4.48 -10.56 15.53
C ASP A 288 -4.20 -10.35 14.04
N ALA A 289 -3.11 -10.94 13.56
CA ALA A 289 -2.80 -10.99 12.13
C ALA A 289 -2.28 -12.37 11.74
N ASP A 290 -2.84 -12.93 10.67
CA ASP A 290 -2.33 -14.12 10.02
C ASP A 290 -1.27 -13.70 8.99
N VAL A 291 -0.03 -14.10 9.22
CA VAL A 291 1.12 -13.69 8.43
C VAL A 291 1.58 -14.87 7.57
N SER A 292 1.88 -14.59 6.30
CA SER A 292 2.51 -15.52 5.39
C SER A 292 3.81 -14.94 4.87
N ILE A 293 4.87 -15.74 4.86
CA ILE A 293 6.12 -15.43 4.18
C ILE A 293 6.25 -16.40 3.02
N SER A 294 6.34 -15.87 1.81
CA SER A 294 6.39 -16.62 0.57
C SER A 294 7.78 -16.51 -0.08
N GLY A 295 8.21 -17.60 -0.71
CA GLY A 295 9.50 -17.69 -1.39
C GLY A 295 9.66 -19.05 -2.05
N ASN A 296 9.89 -19.09 -3.36
CA ASN A 296 9.88 -20.33 -4.14
C ASN A 296 10.93 -21.34 -3.64
N ASN A 297 10.47 -22.43 -3.00
CA ASN A 297 11.29 -23.46 -2.38
C ASN A 297 12.24 -22.94 -1.28
N MET A 298 11.93 -21.81 -0.65
CA MET A 298 12.79 -21.18 0.38
C MET A 298 12.66 -21.81 1.76
N PHE A 299 11.68 -22.70 1.98
CA PHE A 299 11.40 -23.31 3.29
C PHE A 299 11.53 -24.84 3.28
N GLY A 300 11.94 -25.44 2.15
CA GLY A 300 12.12 -26.90 2.03
C GLY A 300 13.22 -27.49 2.93
N TRP A 301 14.10 -26.64 3.48
CA TRP A 301 15.19 -27.01 4.39
C TRP A 301 14.77 -27.04 5.87
N LEU A 302 13.58 -26.52 6.20
CA LEU A 302 13.04 -26.59 7.56
C LEU A 302 12.71 -28.04 7.87
N ALA A 303 13.38 -28.60 8.88
CA ALA A 303 13.22 -29.98 9.28
C ALA A 303 12.49 -30.03 10.62
N ASP A 304 11.46 -30.87 10.71
CA ASP A 304 10.83 -31.16 11.98
C ASP A 304 11.79 -32.00 12.84
N SER A 305 12.17 -31.47 13.99
CA SER A 305 13.09 -32.14 14.90
C SER A 305 12.46 -33.36 15.60
N ASP A 306 11.13 -33.48 15.61
CA ASP A 306 10.42 -34.69 16.03
C ASP A 306 9.23 -35.02 15.10
N PRO A 307 9.46 -35.73 13.99
CA PRO A 307 8.42 -36.05 13.02
C PRO A 307 7.32 -36.99 13.56
N ASN A 308 7.43 -37.46 14.81
CA ASN A 308 6.42 -38.29 15.47
C ASN A 308 5.47 -37.48 16.35
N ASN A 309 5.75 -36.20 16.57
CA ASN A 309 4.84 -35.29 17.27
C ASN A 309 3.86 -34.67 16.26
N THR A 310 2.63 -34.40 16.69
CA THR A 310 1.65 -33.65 15.88
C THR A 310 1.90 -32.15 15.90
N VAL A 311 2.86 -31.69 16.72
CA VAL A 311 3.33 -30.31 16.78
C VAL A 311 4.70 -30.29 16.12
N PHE A 312 4.80 -29.58 14.99
CA PHE A 312 6.08 -29.37 14.33
C PHE A 312 7.01 -28.56 15.23
N ASP A 313 8.23 -29.05 15.47
CA ASP A 313 9.23 -28.34 16.28
C ASP A 313 10.37 -27.83 15.42
N TYR A 314 10.21 -26.57 14.99
CA TYR A 314 11.20 -25.79 14.26
C TYR A 314 11.98 -24.83 15.16
N GLY A 315 11.83 -24.89 16.49
CA GLY A 315 12.25 -23.82 17.40
C GLY A 315 13.76 -23.54 17.43
N THR A 316 14.58 -24.45 16.86
CA THR A 316 16.02 -24.22 16.67
C THR A 316 16.37 -23.57 15.33
N GLN A 317 15.45 -23.61 14.35
CA GLN A 317 15.62 -23.11 13.00
C GLN A 317 14.86 -21.80 12.74
N VAL A 318 13.74 -21.58 13.44
CA VAL A 318 12.90 -20.37 13.34
C VAL A 318 12.67 -19.81 14.74
N ALA A 319 12.95 -18.52 14.93
CA ALA A 319 12.68 -17.84 16.19
C ALA A 319 12.10 -16.44 15.98
N PHE A 320 11.19 -16.05 16.87
CA PHE A 320 10.58 -14.74 16.92
C PHE A 320 11.05 -13.98 18.18
N ASN A 321 11.39 -12.71 18.03
CA ASN A 321 11.73 -11.84 19.16
C ASN A 321 11.21 -10.40 18.94
N PRO A 322 10.32 -9.87 19.80
CA PRO A 322 9.67 -10.57 20.92
C PRO A 322 8.79 -11.74 20.44
N ALA A 323 8.32 -12.58 21.36
CA ALA A 323 7.48 -13.74 21.01
C ALA A 323 6.00 -13.34 20.88
N ASN A 324 5.69 -12.21 20.23
CA ASN A 324 4.29 -11.83 19.98
C ASN A 324 3.74 -12.47 18.70
N CYS A 325 4.64 -12.91 17.82
CA CYS A 325 4.35 -13.71 16.63
C CYS A 325 4.90 -15.14 16.76
N GLY A 326 4.47 -16.01 15.85
CA GLY A 326 4.95 -17.39 15.75
C GLY A 326 4.00 -18.45 16.32
N ALA A 327 2.78 -18.05 16.72
CA ALA A 327 1.72 -19.01 17.00
C ALA A 327 1.30 -19.73 15.70
N ASP A 328 0.86 -20.98 15.83
CA ASP A 328 0.36 -21.79 14.71
C ASP A 328 1.32 -21.87 13.50
N LEU A 329 2.63 -21.84 13.78
CA LEU A 329 3.68 -21.91 12.77
C LEU A 329 3.55 -23.18 11.93
N ALA A 330 3.40 -23.01 10.62
CA ALA A 330 3.36 -24.07 9.62
C ALA A 330 4.13 -23.63 8.37
N HIS A 331 4.59 -24.59 7.56
CA HIS A 331 5.20 -24.27 6.28
C HIS A 331 4.96 -25.35 5.23
N THR A 332 5.08 -24.95 3.98
CA THR A 332 5.34 -25.80 2.83
C THR A 332 6.77 -25.56 2.35
N ALA A 333 7.16 -26.07 1.18
CA ALA A 333 8.43 -25.69 0.58
C ALA A 333 8.46 -24.21 0.15
N GLY A 334 7.31 -23.63 -0.24
CA GLY A 334 7.22 -22.30 -0.85
C GLY A 334 6.66 -21.20 0.03
N GLU A 335 6.17 -21.54 1.22
CA GLU A 335 5.42 -20.63 2.08
C GLU A 335 5.57 -21.04 3.55
N MET A 336 5.67 -20.06 4.45
CA MET A 336 5.64 -20.24 5.91
C MET A 336 4.56 -19.32 6.50
N THR A 337 3.64 -19.86 7.28
CA THR A 337 2.52 -19.13 7.89
C THR A 337 2.59 -19.16 9.41
N PHE A 338 2.19 -18.07 10.06
CA PHE A 338 2.08 -17.97 11.52
C PHE A 338 1.16 -16.82 11.91
N THR A 339 0.70 -16.79 13.16
CA THR A 339 -0.15 -15.72 13.68
C THR A 339 0.61 -14.80 14.62
N CYS A 340 0.31 -13.50 14.54
CA CYS A 340 0.75 -12.45 15.45
C CYS A 340 -0.40 -12.02 16.37
N ALA A 341 -0.20 -12.07 17.68
CA ALA A 341 -1.24 -11.77 18.67
C ALA A 341 -1.52 -10.26 18.81
N ALA A 342 -2.65 -9.89 19.42
CA ALA A 342 -3.09 -8.51 19.65
C ALA A 342 -2.00 -7.52 20.13
N GLY A 343 -1.03 -8.00 20.91
CA GLY A 343 0.06 -7.19 21.46
C GLY A 343 1.20 -6.86 20.48
N SER A 344 1.16 -7.36 19.23
CA SER A 344 2.20 -7.14 18.22
C SER A 344 2.05 -5.82 17.46
N LEU A 345 0.89 -5.16 17.53
CA LEU A 345 0.64 -3.93 16.77
C LEU A 345 1.62 -2.81 17.18
N GLY A 346 2.34 -2.27 16.21
CA GLY A 346 3.37 -1.25 16.40
C GLY A 346 4.66 -1.77 17.06
N VAL A 347 4.78 -3.09 17.26
CA VAL A 347 5.99 -3.72 17.81
C VAL A 347 6.80 -4.30 16.66
N ALA A 348 8.10 -4.00 16.64
CA ALA A 348 9.02 -4.58 15.68
C ALA A 348 9.31 -6.04 16.04
N GLU A 349 8.98 -6.95 15.14
CA GLU A 349 9.11 -8.38 15.28
C GLU A 349 10.34 -8.85 14.51
N THR A 350 11.29 -9.44 15.24
CA THR A 350 12.52 -9.98 14.67
C THR A 350 12.31 -11.46 14.38
N LEU A 351 12.36 -11.82 13.10
CA LEU A 351 12.33 -13.21 12.63
C LEU A 351 13.77 -13.66 12.33
N THR A 352 14.20 -14.71 13.00
CA THR A 352 15.52 -15.30 12.80
C THR A 352 15.39 -16.67 12.14
N PHE A 353 16.09 -16.86 11.02
CA PHE A 353 16.35 -18.18 10.44
C PHE A 353 17.73 -18.67 10.82
N THR A 354 17.83 -19.90 11.31
CA THR A 354 19.10 -20.56 11.66
C THR A 354 19.27 -21.82 10.81
N LEU A 355 20.30 -21.85 9.96
CA LEU A 355 20.60 -23.04 9.17
C LEU A 355 21.18 -24.14 10.07
N ASN A 356 20.67 -25.37 9.91
CA ASN A 356 21.06 -26.52 10.73
C ASN A 356 22.36 -27.20 10.27
N GLY A 357 22.97 -26.73 9.18
CA GLY A 357 24.20 -27.31 8.61
C GLY A 357 24.03 -28.67 7.93
N THR A 358 22.79 -29.14 7.76
CA THR A 358 22.48 -30.47 7.20
C THR A 358 21.71 -30.36 5.89
N GLU A 359 20.62 -29.59 5.87
CA GLU A 359 19.75 -29.48 4.70
C GLU A 359 20.27 -28.43 3.70
N VAL A 360 20.08 -28.70 2.41
CA VAL A 360 20.47 -27.78 1.33
C VAL A 360 19.44 -26.65 1.22
N VAL A 361 19.93 -25.42 1.24
CA VAL A 361 19.12 -24.20 1.21
C VAL A 361 19.15 -23.57 -0.19
N ASN A 362 18.01 -23.10 -0.67
CA ASN A 362 17.90 -22.35 -1.93
C ASN A 362 18.19 -20.86 -1.75
N SER A 363 18.68 -20.22 -2.81
CA SER A 363 18.64 -18.77 -2.96
C SER A 363 17.31 -18.32 -3.54
N GLY A 364 16.93 -17.09 -3.24
CA GLY A 364 15.67 -16.51 -3.68
C GLY A 364 15.26 -15.33 -2.83
N SER A 365 14.19 -14.67 -3.27
CA SER A 365 13.55 -13.59 -2.54
C SER A 365 12.50 -14.12 -1.57
N PHE A 366 12.28 -13.36 -0.50
CA PHE A 366 11.21 -13.54 0.46
C PHE A 366 10.25 -12.37 0.37
N THR A 367 8.95 -12.66 0.35
CA THR A 367 7.89 -11.66 0.44
C THR A 367 7.07 -11.94 1.70
N ILE A 368 6.61 -10.89 2.37
CA ILE A 368 5.74 -10.99 3.54
C ILE A 368 4.36 -10.40 3.21
N ASP A 369 3.34 -11.19 3.53
CA ASP A 369 1.92 -10.88 3.41
C ASP A 369 1.28 -10.99 4.79
N ALA A 370 0.28 -10.16 5.09
CA ALA A 370 -0.44 -10.25 6.35
C ALA A 370 -1.93 -9.97 6.13
N VAL A 371 -2.77 -10.77 6.80
CA VAL A 371 -4.21 -10.55 6.91
C VAL A 371 -4.49 -10.11 8.34
N VAL A 372 -4.91 -8.86 8.50
CA VAL A 372 -5.21 -8.30 9.83
C VAL A 372 -6.67 -8.55 10.18
N ASN A 373 -6.91 -9.20 11.30
CA ASN A 373 -8.24 -9.37 11.86
C ASN A 373 -8.51 -8.26 12.88
N TYR A 374 -9.68 -7.63 12.80
CA TYR A 374 -10.07 -6.50 13.65
C TYR A 374 -11.52 -6.60 14.10
N SER A 375 -11.89 -5.76 15.07
CA SER A 375 -13.24 -5.69 15.62
C SER A 375 -13.67 -4.26 15.98
N ASP A 376 -14.96 -4.09 16.24
CA ASP A 376 -15.51 -2.89 16.88
C ASP A 376 -15.25 -2.82 18.40
N GLY A 377 -14.52 -3.80 18.96
CA GLY A 377 -14.34 -3.98 20.40
C GLY A 377 -15.52 -4.65 21.11
N ALA A 378 -16.56 -5.06 20.37
CA ALA A 378 -17.75 -5.74 20.89
C ALA A 378 -17.98 -7.11 20.25
N SER A 379 -18.56 -7.16 19.04
CA SER A 379 -18.97 -8.43 18.41
C SER A 379 -18.83 -8.44 16.90
N ALA A 380 -18.76 -7.28 16.25
CA ALA A 380 -18.50 -7.21 14.82
C ALA A 380 -17.00 -7.43 14.59
N THR A 381 -16.68 -8.30 13.64
CA THR A 381 -15.30 -8.62 13.25
C THR A 381 -15.14 -8.47 11.75
N GLY A 382 -13.98 -8.02 11.32
CA GLY A 382 -13.57 -7.91 9.92
C GLY A 382 -12.14 -8.39 9.73
N SER A 383 -11.72 -8.46 8.48
CA SER A 383 -10.37 -8.84 8.09
C SER A 383 -9.97 -8.08 6.83
N THR A 384 -8.72 -7.62 6.74
CA THR A 384 -8.18 -6.93 5.57
C THR A 384 -6.81 -7.48 5.21
N ASP A 385 -6.56 -7.62 3.91
CA ASP A 385 -5.25 -7.99 3.37
C ASP A 385 -4.36 -6.73 3.32
N LEU A 386 -3.15 -6.82 3.87
CA LEU A 386 -2.16 -5.75 3.75
C LEU A 386 -1.40 -5.87 2.42
N GLU A 387 -0.89 -4.75 1.93
CA GLU A 387 0.03 -4.75 0.80
C GLU A 387 1.29 -5.55 1.13
N SER A 388 1.68 -6.46 0.24
CA SER A 388 2.88 -7.29 0.38
C SER A 388 4.14 -6.43 0.50
N ALA A 389 5.07 -6.82 1.38
CA ALA A 389 6.38 -6.19 1.49
C ALA A 389 7.52 -7.15 1.11
N ASP A 390 8.61 -6.58 0.59
CA ASP A 390 9.85 -7.32 0.35
C ASP A 390 10.55 -7.60 1.69
N LEU A 391 10.68 -8.87 2.04
CA LEU A 391 11.35 -9.33 3.26
C LEU A 391 12.83 -9.64 3.00
N GLY A 392 13.34 -9.35 1.81
CA GLY A 392 14.75 -9.52 1.44
C GLY A 392 15.00 -10.74 0.59
N MET A 393 16.26 -11.13 0.51
CA MET A 393 16.67 -12.24 -0.34
C MET A 393 17.94 -12.93 0.18
N TRP A 394 18.04 -14.21 -0.13
CA TRP A 394 19.29 -14.94 -0.03
C TRP A 394 19.92 -15.07 -1.40
N ASP A 395 21.15 -14.62 -1.50
CA ASP A 395 22.02 -14.88 -2.65
C ASP A 395 22.85 -16.15 -2.44
N VAL A 396 23.57 -16.57 -3.47
CA VAL A 396 24.56 -17.65 -3.41
C VAL A 396 25.91 -17.11 -3.82
N ASN A 397 26.98 -17.51 -3.12
CA ASN A 397 28.36 -17.13 -3.50
C ASN A 397 28.93 -18.06 -4.61
N GLY A 398 28.10 -18.43 -5.58
CA GLY A 398 28.50 -19.25 -6.71
C GLY A 398 27.40 -19.48 -7.75
N SER A 399 27.70 -20.32 -8.72
CA SER A 399 26.82 -20.73 -9.80
C SER A 399 26.15 -22.07 -9.46
N VAL A 400 24.84 -22.11 -9.61
CA VAL A 400 24.03 -23.33 -9.49
C VAL A 400 23.33 -23.55 -10.83
N THR A 401 23.46 -24.74 -11.40
CA THR A 401 22.81 -25.11 -12.66
C THR A 401 22.10 -26.45 -12.52
N PHE A 402 20.78 -26.45 -12.69
CA PHE A 402 19.96 -27.64 -12.71
C PHE A 402 19.84 -28.24 -14.12
N ILE A 403 20.18 -29.52 -14.21
CA ILE A 403 19.97 -30.41 -15.35
C ILE A 403 18.81 -31.32 -14.94
N PRO A 404 17.57 -31.08 -15.42
CA PRO A 404 16.37 -31.73 -14.92
C PRO A 404 16.34 -33.23 -15.17
N TYR A 405 17.11 -33.71 -16.16
CA TYR A 405 17.17 -35.11 -16.50
C TYR A 405 18.39 -35.44 -17.37
N MET A 406 19.13 -36.48 -16.98
CA MET A 406 20.19 -37.08 -17.78
C MET A 406 20.16 -38.62 -17.68
N PRO A 407 20.07 -39.37 -18.80
CA PRO A 407 20.11 -40.83 -18.76
C PRO A 407 21.54 -41.35 -18.62
N TYR A 408 21.73 -42.40 -17.84
CA TYR A 408 22.99 -43.14 -17.65
C TYR A 408 22.81 -44.62 -17.98
N SER A 409 23.83 -45.23 -18.60
CA SER A 409 23.89 -46.68 -18.76
C SER A 409 24.35 -47.37 -17.48
N ALA A 410 23.89 -48.60 -17.29
CA ALA A 410 24.52 -49.52 -16.35
C ALA A 410 26.02 -49.66 -16.63
N GLN A 411 26.81 -49.71 -15.56
CA GLN A 411 28.25 -49.87 -15.57
C GLN A 411 28.61 -51.03 -14.64
N SER A 412 29.55 -51.90 -15.06
CA SER A 412 30.01 -53.06 -14.26
C SER A 412 31.41 -52.89 -13.71
N GLU A 413 32.19 -51.96 -14.25
CA GLU A 413 33.57 -51.67 -13.83
C GLU A 413 33.89 -50.19 -13.99
N ALA A 414 34.85 -49.69 -13.21
CA ALA A 414 35.29 -48.30 -13.32
C ALA A 414 35.86 -48.00 -14.73
N ASN A 415 35.52 -46.85 -15.29
CA ASN A 415 35.97 -46.39 -16.61
C ASN A 415 35.55 -47.31 -17.79
N GLN A 416 34.45 -48.05 -17.66
CA GLN A 416 33.93 -48.89 -18.74
C GLN A 416 33.69 -48.07 -20.02
N ALA A 417 34.27 -48.53 -21.14
CA ALA A 417 34.09 -47.94 -22.45
C ALA A 417 32.95 -48.62 -23.23
N GLY A 418 32.41 -47.93 -24.24
CA GLY A 418 31.41 -48.51 -25.15
C GLY A 418 30.01 -48.69 -24.53
N LEU A 419 29.65 -47.82 -23.59
CA LEU A 419 28.32 -47.83 -22.98
C LEU A 419 27.25 -47.39 -23.99
N ALA A 420 26.03 -47.90 -23.83
CA ALA A 420 24.93 -47.62 -24.75
C ALA A 420 24.46 -46.17 -24.71
N ILE A 421 24.66 -45.49 -23.59
CA ILE A 421 24.26 -44.11 -23.32
C ILE A 421 25.48 -43.33 -22.83
N ASP A 422 25.86 -42.30 -23.57
CA ASP A 422 26.94 -41.38 -23.22
C ASP A 422 26.44 -40.00 -22.86
N GLN A 423 26.94 -39.43 -21.78
CA GLN A 423 26.60 -38.06 -21.37
C GLN A 423 27.62 -37.10 -21.98
N ILE A 424 27.24 -35.83 -22.06
CA ILE A 424 28.12 -34.73 -22.43
C ILE A 424 27.77 -33.59 -21.49
N ILE A 425 28.68 -33.30 -20.56
CA ILE A 425 28.54 -32.21 -19.60
C ILE A 425 29.84 -31.40 -19.66
N TYR A 426 29.71 -30.15 -20.08
CA TYR A 426 30.79 -29.18 -20.14
C TYR A 426 30.46 -28.00 -19.24
N VAL A 427 31.47 -27.52 -18.52
CA VAL A 427 31.43 -26.27 -17.78
C VAL A 427 32.34 -25.30 -18.51
N THR A 428 31.81 -24.14 -18.86
CA THR A 428 32.59 -23.04 -19.43
C THR A 428 32.76 -21.99 -18.35
N ASN A 429 34.00 -21.74 -17.95
CA ASN A 429 34.34 -20.61 -17.10
C ASN A 429 34.90 -19.48 -17.97
N LYS A 430 34.13 -18.39 -18.06
CA LYS A 430 34.43 -17.19 -18.86
C LYS A 430 35.41 -16.26 -18.16
N ASN A 431 35.81 -16.54 -16.92
CA ASN A 431 36.73 -15.70 -16.17
C ASN A 431 38.02 -15.48 -16.98
N SER A 432 38.11 -14.30 -17.60
CA SER A 432 39.16 -13.93 -18.54
C SER A 432 40.43 -13.43 -17.86
N SER A 433 40.43 -13.36 -16.53
CA SER A 433 41.51 -12.80 -15.70
C SER A 433 42.82 -13.61 -15.76
N GLY A 434 42.81 -14.74 -16.47
CA GLY A 434 44.02 -15.45 -16.87
C GLY A 434 44.49 -16.44 -15.82
N TYR A 435 45.13 -17.49 -16.35
CA TYR A 435 45.64 -18.71 -15.72
C TYR A 435 46.69 -18.52 -14.60
N GLY A 436 46.61 -17.50 -13.74
CA GLY A 436 47.67 -17.11 -12.81
C GLY A 436 47.19 -16.76 -11.41
N SER A 437 47.42 -17.66 -10.45
CA SER A 437 47.38 -17.48 -8.99
C SER A 437 46.03 -17.33 -8.27
N GLY A 438 44.90 -17.24 -8.97
CA GLY A 438 43.57 -17.38 -8.34
C GLY A 438 43.29 -18.81 -7.88
N ILE A 439 42.47 -18.97 -6.84
CA ILE A 439 41.90 -20.29 -6.48
C ILE A 439 41.00 -20.71 -7.65
N VAL A 440 41.31 -21.83 -8.30
CA VAL A 440 40.46 -22.34 -9.38
C VAL A 440 39.17 -22.87 -8.77
N PRO A 441 37.99 -22.46 -9.27
CA PRO A 441 36.71 -22.84 -8.69
C PRO A 441 36.56 -24.38 -8.61
N SER A 442 36.16 -24.86 -7.44
CA SER A 442 35.73 -26.23 -7.23
C SER A 442 34.37 -26.51 -7.90
N ILE A 443 34.16 -27.78 -8.23
CA ILE A 443 32.89 -28.27 -8.76
C ILE A 443 32.38 -29.33 -7.80
N SER A 444 31.12 -29.22 -7.38
CA SER A 444 30.35 -30.27 -6.72
C SER A 444 29.07 -30.55 -7.50
N VAL A 445 28.49 -31.72 -7.30
CA VAL A 445 27.27 -32.14 -8.02
C VAL A 445 26.30 -32.81 -7.05
N ARG A 446 25.11 -32.24 -6.88
CA ARG A 446 23.99 -32.95 -6.26
C ARG A 446 23.27 -33.77 -7.33
N TYR A 447 22.88 -34.99 -6.99
CA TYR A 447 22.10 -35.86 -7.85
C TYR A 447 20.73 -36.15 -7.23
N ILE A 448 19.72 -36.33 -8.08
CA ILE A 448 18.37 -36.74 -7.69
C ILE A 448 17.93 -37.88 -8.63
N LEU A 449 17.49 -38.99 -8.06
CA LEU A 449 17.02 -40.18 -8.78
C LEU A 449 15.51 -40.13 -9.03
N GLU A 450 15.01 -41.01 -9.91
CA GLU A 450 13.57 -41.10 -10.23
C GLU A 450 12.69 -41.45 -9.02
N ASP A 451 13.25 -42.10 -8.00
CA ASP A 451 12.55 -42.44 -6.76
C ASP A 451 12.63 -41.33 -5.69
N GLY A 452 13.25 -40.19 -6.03
CA GLY A 452 13.46 -39.06 -5.12
C GLY A 452 14.71 -39.19 -4.25
N THR A 453 15.46 -40.30 -4.30
CA THR A 453 16.73 -40.43 -3.58
C THR A 453 17.72 -39.39 -4.09
N GLU A 454 18.41 -38.74 -3.17
CA GLU A 454 19.39 -37.71 -3.49
C GLU A 454 20.68 -37.85 -2.70
N GLY A 455 21.71 -37.16 -3.17
CA GLY A 455 22.99 -37.07 -2.49
C GLY A 455 23.92 -36.10 -3.20
N THR A 456 25.10 -35.89 -2.61
CA THR A 456 26.09 -34.93 -3.11
C THR A 456 27.39 -35.65 -3.44
N LEU A 457 27.94 -35.34 -4.61
CA LEU A 457 29.28 -35.69 -5.04
C LEU A 457 30.17 -34.49 -4.76
N SER A 458 31.02 -34.60 -3.74
CA SER A 458 31.99 -33.57 -3.38
C SER A 458 33.01 -33.36 -4.50
N ASN A 459 33.79 -32.28 -4.39
CA ASN A 459 34.89 -32.07 -5.33
C ASN A 459 35.90 -33.23 -5.32
N THR A 460 36.09 -33.85 -4.15
CA THR A 460 36.96 -35.00 -3.97
C THR A 460 36.42 -36.25 -4.69
N ASP A 461 35.10 -36.49 -4.62
CA ASP A 461 34.45 -37.63 -5.30
C ASP A 461 34.57 -37.51 -6.83
N LEU A 462 34.56 -36.27 -7.32
CA LEU A 462 34.79 -35.94 -8.74
C LEU A 462 36.28 -35.97 -9.13
N GLY A 463 37.16 -36.45 -8.26
CA GLY A 463 38.60 -36.56 -8.49
C GLY A 463 39.34 -35.21 -8.43
N GLY A 464 38.79 -34.22 -7.73
CA GLY A 464 39.38 -32.90 -7.56
C GLY A 464 39.28 -32.01 -8.81
N ILE A 465 38.35 -32.30 -9.73
CA ILE A 465 38.18 -31.51 -10.96
C ILE A 465 37.82 -30.06 -10.64
N LYS A 466 38.40 -29.11 -11.36
CA LYS A 466 38.16 -27.68 -11.16
C LYS A 466 37.57 -27.06 -12.41
N ALA A 467 36.79 -25.98 -12.26
CA ALA A 467 36.26 -25.22 -13.39
C ALA A 467 37.32 -24.25 -13.92
N ASP A 468 38.31 -24.81 -14.63
CA ASP A 468 39.37 -24.04 -15.27
C ASP A 468 38.80 -23.03 -16.28
N ALA A 469 39.51 -21.91 -16.48
CA ALA A 469 39.19 -20.94 -17.51
C ALA A 469 39.10 -21.62 -18.89
N GLY A 470 38.03 -21.33 -19.63
CA GLY A 470 37.67 -22.05 -20.85
C GLY A 470 36.69 -23.19 -20.58
N ILE A 471 36.80 -24.28 -21.36
CA ILE A 471 35.83 -25.38 -21.34
C ILE A 471 36.42 -26.58 -20.60
N THR A 472 35.78 -26.96 -19.50
CA THR A 472 36.09 -28.15 -18.70
C THR A 472 35.06 -29.24 -18.93
N LYS A 473 35.51 -30.46 -19.27
CA LYS A 473 34.63 -31.64 -19.41
C LYS A 473 34.53 -32.37 -18.08
N ILE A 474 33.34 -32.44 -17.49
CA ILE A 474 33.10 -33.13 -16.20
C ILE A 474 32.38 -34.48 -16.34
N THR A 475 32.00 -34.85 -17.56
CA THR A 475 31.18 -36.03 -17.86
C THR A 475 31.72 -37.32 -17.24
N GLY A 476 33.03 -37.58 -17.41
CA GLY A 476 33.64 -38.83 -16.98
C GLY A 476 33.65 -38.93 -15.47
N GLN A 477 34.01 -37.82 -14.81
CA GLN A 477 34.12 -37.67 -13.37
C GLN A 477 32.77 -37.88 -12.70
N VAL A 478 31.71 -37.19 -13.18
CA VAL A 478 30.35 -37.37 -12.67
C VAL A 478 29.89 -38.83 -12.81
N ARG A 479 30.10 -39.45 -13.98
CA ARG A 479 29.74 -40.86 -14.17
C ARG A 479 30.50 -41.79 -13.22
N GLN A 480 31.82 -41.60 -13.09
CA GLN A 480 32.62 -42.46 -12.21
C GLN A 480 32.22 -42.31 -10.75
N ALA A 481 31.93 -41.08 -10.30
CA ALA A 481 31.46 -40.81 -8.96
C ALA A 481 30.09 -41.46 -8.70
N LEU A 482 29.12 -41.31 -9.61
CA LEU A 482 27.82 -41.99 -9.52
C LEU A 482 27.96 -43.53 -9.50
N PHE A 483 28.89 -44.09 -10.27
CA PHE A 483 29.17 -45.52 -10.23
C PHE A 483 29.82 -45.96 -8.91
N ALA A 484 30.75 -45.16 -8.37
CA ALA A 484 31.40 -45.42 -7.09
C ALA A 484 30.39 -45.41 -5.93
N GLU A 485 29.37 -44.55 -5.99
CA GLU A 485 28.20 -44.54 -5.11
C GLU A 485 27.25 -45.73 -5.32
N GLY A 486 27.56 -46.65 -6.24
CA GLY A 486 26.74 -47.82 -6.55
C GLY A 486 25.46 -47.51 -7.33
N LEU A 487 25.29 -46.27 -7.79
CA LEU A 487 24.06 -45.80 -8.42
C LEU A 487 23.91 -46.32 -9.84
N LEU A 488 25.00 -46.70 -10.52
CA LEU A 488 24.97 -47.12 -11.93
C LEU A 488 25.02 -48.64 -12.12
N THR A 489 24.54 -49.43 -11.16
CA THR A 489 24.38 -50.90 -11.33
C THR A 489 23.31 -51.29 -12.35
N SER A 490 22.41 -50.36 -12.67
CA SER A 490 21.40 -50.46 -13.73
C SER A 490 21.29 -49.12 -14.47
N SER A 491 20.78 -49.14 -15.69
CA SER A 491 20.53 -47.91 -16.45
C SER A 491 19.41 -47.12 -15.79
N LYS A 492 19.61 -45.82 -15.58
CA LYS A 492 18.66 -44.96 -14.87
C LYS A 492 18.73 -43.52 -15.33
N LYS A 493 17.74 -42.76 -14.91
CA LYS A 493 17.67 -41.31 -15.12
C LYS A 493 18.11 -40.61 -13.84
N VAL A 494 18.90 -39.56 -14.00
CA VAL A 494 19.44 -38.78 -12.88
C VAL A 494 19.28 -37.30 -13.23
N ALA A 495 18.65 -36.53 -12.36
CA ALA A 495 18.74 -35.06 -12.40
C ALA A 495 20.01 -34.64 -11.66
N LEU A 496 20.67 -33.58 -12.15
CA LEU A 496 21.92 -33.09 -11.59
C LEU A 496 21.79 -31.61 -11.29
N GLU A 497 22.30 -31.19 -10.15
CA GLU A 497 22.55 -29.79 -9.85
C GLU A 497 24.05 -29.59 -9.78
N ILE A 498 24.59 -28.85 -10.75
CA ILE A 498 26.02 -28.55 -10.85
C ILE A 498 26.27 -27.27 -10.07
N VAL A 499 27.14 -27.34 -9.06
CA VAL A 499 27.47 -26.22 -8.18
C VAL A 499 28.93 -25.86 -8.35
N ILE A 500 29.20 -24.58 -8.60
CA ILE A 500 30.55 -24.04 -8.85
C ILE A 500 30.71 -22.77 -8.02
N ASP A 501 31.78 -22.68 -7.22
CA ASP A 501 32.13 -21.53 -6.38
C ASP A 501 32.73 -20.35 -7.19
N GLU A 502 32.00 -19.94 -8.23
CA GLU A 502 32.32 -18.82 -9.12
C GLU A 502 31.05 -18.06 -9.48
N ASP A 503 31.21 -16.77 -9.80
CA ASP A 503 30.12 -15.90 -10.23
C ASP A 503 29.25 -16.57 -11.31
N PRO A 504 27.91 -16.65 -11.13
CA PRO A 504 27.02 -17.25 -12.11
C PRO A 504 27.11 -16.63 -13.50
N ASP A 505 27.44 -15.34 -13.64
CA ASP A 505 27.59 -14.68 -14.95
C ASP A 505 28.82 -15.18 -15.72
N LEU A 506 29.80 -15.75 -15.01
CA LEU A 506 31.02 -16.30 -15.58
C LEU A 506 30.91 -17.79 -15.92
N ILE A 507 29.85 -18.47 -15.47
CA ILE A 507 29.69 -19.90 -15.64
C ILE A 507 28.58 -20.21 -16.65
N GLU A 508 28.89 -21.07 -17.61
CA GLU A 508 27.88 -21.71 -18.47
C GLU A 508 28.04 -23.22 -18.41
N VAL A 509 26.95 -23.94 -18.16
CA VAL A 509 26.94 -25.39 -18.27
C VAL A 509 26.28 -25.78 -19.58
N TYR A 510 26.89 -26.68 -20.34
CA TYR A 510 26.26 -27.33 -21.48
C TYR A 510 26.01 -28.79 -21.14
N SER A 511 24.80 -29.27 -21.42
CA SER A 511 24.41 -30.65 -21.13
C SER A 511 23.72 -31.32 -22.34
N ALA A 512 24.12 -32.55 -22.64
CA ALA A 512 23.53 -33.39 -23.67
C ALA A 512 23.81 -34.88 -23.39
N TYR A 513 23.18 -35.78 -24.13
CA TYR A 513 23.49 -37.21 -24.10
C TYR A 513 23.42 -37.81 -25.51
N ASN A 514 23.98 -38.99 -25.68
CA ASN A 514 23.95 -39.78 -26.91
C ASN A 514 23.47 -41.20 -26.58
N VAL A 515 22.50 -41.71 -27.34
CA VAL A 515 22.02 -43.10 -27.20
C VAL A 515 22.38 -43.86 -28.48
N GLY A 516 23.16 -44.93 -28.36
CA GLY A 516 23.49 -45.81 -29.49
C GLY A 516 24.39 -45.18 -30.57
N GLY A 517 25.08 -44.07 -30.27
CA GLY A 517 26.10 -43.49 -31.13
C GLY A 517 25.59 -42.62 -32.30
N SER A 518 24.27 -42.53 -32.50
CA SER A 518 23.68 -41.80 -33.65
C SER A 518 22.92 -40.53 -33.25
N ASP A 519 22.21 -40.54 -32.12
CA ASP A 519 21.29 -39.45 -31.76
C ASP A 519 21.77 -38.69 -30.52
N ARG A 520 22.08 -37.39 -30.70
CA ARG A 520 22.36 -36.47 -29.60
C ARG A 520 21.06 -35.88 -29.10
N GLY A 521 20.63 -36.28 -27.91
CA GLY A 521 19.59 -35.60 -27.16
C GLY A 521 20.19 -34.38 -26.46
N TRP A 522 19.73 -33.18 -26.81
CA TRP A 522 20.02 -31.99 -26.04
C TRP A 522 19.15 -31.97 -24.77
N VAL A 523 19.71 -31.49 -23.66
CA VAL A 523 18.97 -31.31 -22.40
C VAL A 523 18.99 -29.82 -22.06
N GLN A 524 17.80 -29.24 -21.96
CA GLN A 524 17.65 -27.88 -21.48
C GLN A 524 18.01 -27.83 -20.01
N ASN A 525 18.94 -26.96 -19.66
CA ASN A 525 19.25 -26.59 -18.29
C ASN A 525 18.74 -25.17 -17.99
N ASP A 526 18.69 -24.82 -16.71
CA ASP A 526 18.24 -23.53 -16.22
C ASP A 526 19.28 -22.40 -16.39
N SER A 527 20.55 -22.72 -16.65
CA SER A 527 21.59 -21.74 -16.96
C SER A 527 21.34 -20.98 -18.27
N GLN A 528 20.43 -21.45 -19.12
CA GLN A 528 19.89 -20.68 -20.23
C GLN A 528 18.79 -19.71 -19.75
N ARG A 529 19.18 -18.65 -19.03
CA ARG A 529 18.33 -17.46 -18.92
C ARG A 529 18.19 -16.82 -20.31
N VAL A 530 17.05 -17.04 -20.95
CA VAL A 530 16.60 -16.16 -22.05
C VAL A 530 16.16 -14.87 -21.39
N PHE A 531 17.06 -13.88 -21.32
CA PHE A 531 16.65 -12.51 -21.04
C PHE A 531 15.72 -12.05 -22.17
N ASN A 532 14.50 -11.66 -21.82
CA ASN A 532 13.66 -10.76 -22.62
C ASN A 532 13.99 -9.32 -22.23
#